data_AF-A0A315AU43-F1
#
_entry.id   AF-A0A315AU43-F1
#
_cell.length_a   1.000
_cell.length_b   1.000
_cell.length_c   1.000
_cell.angle_alpha   90.00
_cell.angle_beta   90.00
_cell.angle_gamma   90.00
#
_symmetry.space_group_name_H-M   'P 1'
#
loop_
_entity.id
_entity.type
_entity.pdbx_description
1 polymer ?
#
loop_
_entity_poly.entity_id
_entity_poly.type
_entity_poly.pdbx_seq_one_letter_code
_entity_poly.pdbx_strand_id
1 'polypeptide(L)' 'MGMPVRIDDTLYEQAKAHASAERRTIAGQIEFWAMVGKAALDNPDLPIDFVRELMIARAEGPVLATPFVPQSRAA' A
#
# COMPACT_ATOMS: atom_id res chain seq x y z
N MET A 1 14.34 8.96 11.83
CA MET A 1 15.76 8.67 11.54
C MET A 1 15.79 7.81 10.29
N GLY A 2 16.24 8.35 9.16
CA GLY A 2 16.37 7.60 7.92
C GLY A 2 17.80 7.11 7.74
N MET A 3 17.97 5.94 7.13
CA MET A 3 19.28 5.40 6.76
C MET A 3 19.41 5.47 5.24
N PRO A 4 20.50 6.04 4.70
CA PRO A 4 20.65 6.18 3.24
C PRO A 4 20.79 4.80 2.59
N VAL A 5 19.98 4.54 1.57
CA VAL A 5 20.02 3.32 0.76
C VAL A 5 20.32 3.72 -0.68
N ARG A 6 21.25 3.02 -1.33
CA ARG A 6 21.50 3.20 -2.76
C ARG A 6 20.41 2.47 -3.54
N ILE A 7 19.83 3.17 -4.49
CA ILE A 7 18.82 2.64 -5.41
C ILE A 7 19.27 2.91 -6.84
N ASP A 8 18.81 2.07 -7.75
CA ASP A 8 19.07 2.23 -9.17
C ASP A 8 18.37 3.49 -9.72
N ASP A 9 19.00 4.19 -10.66
CA ASP A 9 18.48 5.43 -11.24
C ASP A 9 17.13 5.21 -11.95
N THR A 10 16.94 4.02 -12.57
CA THR A 10 15.69 3.68 -13.24
C THR A 10 14.54 3.53 -12.24
N LEU A 11 14.80 2.88 -11.11
CA LEU A 11 13.84 2.76 -10.02
C LEU A 11 13.51 4.13 -9.41
N TYR A 12 14.51 5.00 -9.26
CA TYR A 12 14.31 6.36 -8.75
C TYR A 12 13.38 7.18 -9.66
N GLU A 13 13.62 7.20 -10.97
CA GLU A 13 12.77 7.97 -11.89
C GLU A 13 11.36 7.38 -12.01
N GLN A 14 11.20 6.05 -11.94
CA GLN A 14 9.88 5.43 -11.83
C GLN A 14 9.15 5.85 -10.55
N ALA A 15 9.82 5.77 -9.40
CA ALA A 15 9.24 6.17 -8.12
C ALA A 15 8.84 7.64 -8.13
N LYS A 16 9.64 8.52 -8.73
CA LYS A 16 9.36 9.95 -8.86
C LYS A 16 8.12 10.24 -9.70
N ALA A 17 7.97 9.56 -10.84
CA ALA A 17 6.78 9.70 -11.69
C ALA A 17 5.50 9.26 -10.95
N HIS A 18 5.55 8.08 -10.31
CA HIS A 18 4.41 7.56 -9.55
C HIS A 18 4.09 8.39 -8.30
N ALA A 19 5.11 8.83 -7.55
CA ALA A 19 4.95 9.68 -6.38
C ALA A 19 4.22 10.99 -6.73
N SER A 20 4.56 11.61 -7.86
CA SER A 20 3.87 12.82 -8.34
C SER A 20 2.40 12.55 -8.67
N ALA A 21 2.10 11.43 -9.32
CA ALA A 21 0.73 11.05 -9.69
C ALA A 21 -0.13 10.72 -8.47
N GLU A 22 0.44 10.00 -7.49
CA GLU A 22 -0.26 9.52 -6.30
C GLU A 22 -0.13 10.46 -5.08
N ARG A 23 0.43 11.66 -5.29
CA ARG A 23 0.61 12.70 -4.26
C ARG A 23 1.39 12.20 -3.02
N ARG A 24 2.42 11.37 -3.25
CA ARG A 24 3.36 10.90 -2.22
C ARG A 24 4.73 11.56 -2.38
N THR A 25 5.58 11.43 -1.38
CA THR A 25 7.01 11.70 -1.54
C THR A 25 7.65 10.56 -2.32
N ILE A 26 8.80 10.80 -2.97
CA ILE A 26 9.53 9.75 -3.71
C ILE A 26 9.90 8.60 -2.77
N ALA A 27 10.44 8.92 -1.59
CA ALA A 27 10.75 7.92 -0.56
C ALA A 27 9.48 7.17 -0.11
N GLY A 28 8.37 7.87 0.10
CA GLY A 28 7.09 7.26 0.49
C GLY A 28 6.53 6.32 -0.58
N GLN A 29 6.75 6.61 -1.86
CA GLN A 29 6.37 5.70 -2.95
C GLN A 29 7.21 4.42 -2.95
N ILE A 30 8.52 4.54 -2.70
CA ILE A 30 9.42 3.37 -2.59
C ILE A 30 9.05 2.54 -1.37
N GLU A 31 8.79 3.18 -0.22
CA GLU A 31 8.32 2.50 0.99
C GLU A 31 6.99 1.77 0.74
N PHE A 32 6.06 2.40 0.03
CA PHE A 32 4.80 1.78 -0.35
C PHE A 32 5.00 0.52 -1.20
N TRP A 33 5.82 0.58 -2.25
CA TRP A 33 6.15 -0.58 -3.06
C TRP A 33 6.83 -1.69 -2.26
N ALA A 34 7.77 -1.34 -1.36
CA ALA A 34 8.44 -2.30 -0.51
C ALA A 34 7.45 -3.00 0.45
N MET A 35 6.49 -2.26 1.02
CA MET A 35 5.46 -2.82 1.88
C MET A 35 4.53 -3.77 1.12
N VAL A 36 4.06 -3.36 -0.07
CA VAL A 36 3.20 -4.20 -0.93
C VAL A 36 3.95 -5.47 -1.35
N GLY A 37 5.19 -5.34 -1.82
CA GLY A 37 6.01 -6.49 -2.22
C GLY A 37 6.25 -7.47 -1.08
N LYS A 38 6.56 -6.98 0.12
CA LYS A 38 6.71 -7.83 1.31
C LYS A 38 5.40 -8.56 1.64
N ALA A 39 4.28 -7.84 1.67
CA ALA A 39 2.99 -8.45 1.98
C ALA A 39 2.57 -9.49 0.93
N ALA A 40 2.87 -9.27 -0.36
CA ALA A 40 2.62 -10.25 -1.41
C ALA A 40 3.51 -11.49 -1.30
N LEU A 41 4.77 -11.35 -0.88
CA LEU A 41 5.67 -12.48 -0.61
C LEU A 41 5.20 -13.31 0.59
N ASP A 42 4.70 -12.64 1.64
CA ASP A 42 4.18 -13.30 2.85
C ASP A 42 2.83 -14.01 2.59
N ASN A 43 2.10 -13.60 1.54
CA ASN A 43 0.77 -14.12 1.18
C ASN A 43 0.71 -14.47 -0.32
N PRO A 44 1.44 -15.50 -0.77
CA PRO A 44 1.64 -15.79 -2.20
C PRO A 44 0.38 -16.25 -2.94
N ASP A 45 -0.65 -16.64 -2.21
CA ASP A 45 -1.97 -17.03 -2.70
C ASP A 45 -2.88 -15.83 -3.01
N LEU A 46 -2.53 -14.64 -2.51
CA LEU A 46 -3.31 -13.42 -2.73
C LEU A 46 -2.80 -12.65 -3.97
N PRO A 47 -3.70 -12.18 -4.86
CA PRO A 47 -3.31 -11.29 -5.94
C PRO A 47 -2.65 -10.01 -5.41
N ILE A 48 -1.55 -9.58 -6.03
CA ILE A 48 -0.80 -8.40 -5.58
C ILE A 48 -1.65 -7.12 -5.61
N ASP A 49 -2.55 -6.99 -6.59
CA ASP A 49 -3.47 -5.85 -6.66
C ASP A 49 -4.43 -5.81 -5.46
N PHE A 50 -4.89 -6.98 -5.00
CA PHE A 50 -5.75 -7.09 -3.81
C PHE A 50 -4.99 -6.68 -2.54
N VAL A 51 -3.74 -7.14 -2.40
CA VAL A 51 -2.87 -6.72 -1.28
C VAL A 51 -2.68 -5.21 -1.29
N ARG A 52 -2.37 -4.61 -2.46
CA ARG A 52 -2.21 -3.16 -2.61
C ARG A 52 -3.46 -2.40 -2.16
N GLU A 53 -4.63 -2.79 -2.64
CA GLU A 53 -5.90 -2.14 -2.31
C GLU A 53 -6.23 -2.25 -0.82
N LEU A 54 -6.02 -3.41 -0.21
CA LEU A 54 -6.20 -3.60 1.23
C LEU A 54 -5.30 -2.68 2.05
N MET A 55 -4.04 -2.47 1.62
CA MET A 55 -3.13 -1.55 2.32
C MET A 55 -3.61 -0.11 2.25
N ILE A 56 -4.13 0.32 1.09
CA ILE A 56 -4.72 1.65 0.90
C ILE A 56 -5.96 1.81 1.80
N ALA A 57 -6.89 0.86 1.74
CA ALA A 57 -8.11 0.86 2.55
C ALA A 57 -7.80 0.91 4.06
N ARG A 58 -6.77 0.19 4.51
CA ARG A 58 -6.32 0.24 5.91
C ARG A 58 -5.79 1.62 6.31
N ALA A 59 -5.13 2.33 5.38
CA ALA A 59 -4.56 3.65 5.63
C ALA A 59 -5.62 4.78 5.66
N GLU A 60 -6.72 4.64 4.92
CA GLU A 60 -7.85 5.58 4.95
C GLU A 60 -8.53 5.64 6.33
N GLY A 61 -8.43 4.56 7.10
CA GLY A 61 -8.98 4.47 8.44
C GLY A 61 -10.52 4.40 8.45
N PRO A 62 -11.13 4.37 9.64
CA PRO A 62 -12.57 4.13 9.77
C PRO A 62 -13.43 5.37 9.51
N VAL A 63 -12.83 6.53 9.21
CA VAL A 63 -13.57 7.81 9.05
C VAL A 63 -14.62 7.73 7.95
N LEU A 64 -14.30 7.04 6.86
CA LEU A 64 -15.22 6.83 5.73
C LEU A 64 -15.95 5.47 5.80
N ALA A 65 -15.65 4.66 6.82
CA ALA A 65 -16.24 3.33 6.95
C ALA A 65 -17.64 3.42 7.58
N THR A 66 -18.58 2.68 7.02
CA THR A 66 -19.88 2.44 7.67
C THR A 66 -19.76 1.30 8.68
N PRO A 67 -20.44 1.36 9.83
CA PRO A 67 -20.51 0.23 10.75
C PRO A 67 -20.99 -1.04 10.05
N PHE A 68 -20.27 -2.14 10.25
CA PHE A 68 -20.72 -3.43 9.75
C PHE A 68 -21.98 -3.85 10.51
N VAL A 69 -23.08 -4.09 9.77
CA VAL A 69 -24.33 -4.64 10.31
C VAL A 69 -24.43 -6.10 9.86
N PRO A 70 -24.19 -7.09 10.74
CA PRO A 70 -24.30 -8.50 10.39
C PRO A 70 -25.73 -8.85 9.95
N GLN A 71 -25.86 -9.58 8.84
CA GLN A 71 -27.17 -10.01 8.32
C GLN A 71 -27.79 -11.22 9.08
N SER A 72 -27.09 -11.76 10.08
CA SER A 72 -27.55 -12.84 10.97
C SER A 72 -27.29 -12.43 12.42
N ARG A 73 -28.23 -12.49 13.36
CA ARG A 73 -29.10 -13.63 13.70
C ARG A 73 -30.42 -13.16 14.34
N ALA A 74 -31.51 -13.13 13.59
CA ALA A 74 -32.83 -13.37 14.15
C ALA A 74 -33.02 -14.88 14.17
N ALA A 75 -32.68 -15.50 15.31
CA ALA A 75 -33.12 -16.85 15.65
C ALA A 75 -34.02 -16.70 16.88
#